data_AF-A0A645GWX7-F1
#
_entry.id   AF-A0A645GWX7-F1
#
_cell.length_a   1.000
_cell.length_b   1.000
_cell.length_c   1.000
_cell.angle_alpha   90.00
_cell.angle_beta   90.00
_cell.angle_gamma   90.00
#
_symmetry.space_group_name_H-M   'P 1'
#
loop_
_entity.id
_entity.type
_entity.pdbx_description
1 polymer ?
#
loop_
_entity_poly.entity_id
_entity_poly.type
_entity_poly.pdbx_seq_one_letter_code
_entity_poly.pdbx_strand_id
1 'polypeptide(L)'
;MISAIEKIPVDQTVAMTGSLSVRGDVLPVGGVTYKIEAAAQAGMKKVIIPKANEADVLVEKAYREKIQIIPVSSIAEVMEHSLVGPRKNTIIEKLKSITKLSFDIPEVSPASVQAINLFGCRN
;
A
#
# COMPACT_ATOMS: atom_id res chain seq x y z
N MET A 1 9.05 -6.39 9.54
CA MET A 1 9.11 -7.87 9.63
C MET A 1 9.84 -8.50 8.43
N ILE A 2 9.33 -8.33 7.20
CA ILE A 2 9.91 -8.94 5.97
C ILE A 2 11.41 -8.68 5.83
N SER A 3 11.83 -7.42 5.92
CA SER A 3 13.26 -7.04 5.88
C SER A 3 14.16 -7.84 6.84
N ALA A 4 13.69 -8.09 8.07
CA ALA A 4 14.45 -8.81 9.08
C ALA A 4 14.55 -10.31 8.77
N ILE A 5 13.46 -10.92 8.28
CA ILE A 5 13.41 -12.34 7.90
C ILE A 5 14.33 -12.59 6.70
N GLU A 6 14.24 -11.72 5.71
CA GLU A 6 14.90 -11.87 4.42
C GLU A 6 16.31 -11.28 4.39
N LYS A 7 16.71 -10.63 5.49
CA LYS A 7 17.98 -9.92 5.63
C LYS A 7 18.22 -8.96 4.46
N ILE A 8 17.19 -8.17 4.14
CA ILE A 8 17.26 -7.13 3.11
C ILE A 8 17.03 -5.78 3.79
N PRO A 9 17.96 -4.83 3.66
CA PRO A 9 17.81 -3.52 4.28
C PRO A 9 16.65 -2.72 3.66
N VAL A 10 16.03 -1.87 4.49
CA VAL A 10 15.03 -0.88 4.09
C VAL A 10 15.73 0.47 3.88
N ASP A 11 15.35 1.19 2.83
CA ASP A 11 15.76 2.58 2.60
C ASP A 11 15.25 3.47 3.75
N GLN A 12 16.17 3.96 4.57
CA GLN A 12 15.86 4.80 5.73
C GLN A 12 15.41 6.22 5.33
N THR A 13 15.44 6.57 4.04
CA THR A 13 14.96 7.86 3.53
C THR A 13 13.51 7.81 3.04
N VAL A 14 12.85 6.65 3.16
CA VAL A 14 11.47 6.40 2.71
C VAL A 14 10.52 6.33 3.91
N ALA A 15 9.49 7.19 3.91
CA ALA A 15 8.33 7.07 4.77
C ALA A 15 7.22 6.28 4.07
N MET A 16 6.31 5.68 4.83
CA MET A 16 5.15 4.96 4.28
C MET A 16 3.96 5.04 5.21
N THR A 17 2.75 5.09 4.66
CA THR A 17 1.50 4.97 5.42
C THR A 17 0.46 4.22 4.59
N GLY A 18 -0.44 3.52 5.28
CA GLY A 18 -1.48 2.71 4.65
C GLY A 18 -1.89 1.56 5.56
N SER A 19 -3.11 1.08 5.37
CA SER A 19 -3.54 -0.21 5.93
C SER A 19 -3.26 -1.30 4.89
N LEU A 20 -3.19 -2.56 5.33
CA LEU A 20 -2.87 -3.68 4.44
C LEU A 20 -3.93 -4.78 4.56
N SER A 21 -4.47 -5.23 3.42
CA SER A 21 -5.35 -6.39 3.36
C SER A 21 -4.54 -7.69 3.50
N VAL A 22 -5.18 -8.78 3.93
CA VAL A 22 -4.55 -10.12 3.94
C VAL A 22 -4.16 -10.60 2.53
N ARG A 23 -4.77 -10.04 1.48
CA ARG A 23 -4.47 -10.33 0.08
C ARG A 23 -3.30 -9.49 -0.47
N GLY A 24 -2.84 -8.52 0.30
CA GLY A 24 -1.71 -7.66 -0.07
C GLY A 24 -2.12 -6.32 -0.68
N ASP A 25 -3.39 -5.93 -0.62
CA ASP A 25 -3.87 -4.63 -1.09
C ASP A 25 -3.54 -3.53 -0.10
N VAL A 26 -3.13 -2.36 -0.60
CA VAL A 26 -2.88 -1.16 0.19
C VAL A 26 -4.17 -0.36 0.30
N LEU A 27 -4.69 -0.26 1.51
CA LEU A 27 -5.97 0.35 1.83
C LEU A 27 -5.80 1.79 2.34
N PRO A 28 -6.80 2.66 2.09
CA PRO A 28 -6.73 4.07 2.45
C PRO A 28 -6.65 4.27 3.96
N VAL A 29 -6.08 5.41 4.37
CA VAL A 29 -6.00 5.85 5.76
C VAL A 29 -6.41 7.30 5.89
N GLY A 30 -6.81 7.70 7.11
CA GLY A 30 -7.10 9.09 7.42
C GLY A 30 -5.83 9.95 7.57
N GLY A 31 -5.98 11.24 7.31
CA GLY A 31 -4.97 12.25 7.58
C GLY A 31 -3.69 12.14 6.74
N VAL A 32 -3.78 11.68 5.49
CA VAL A 32 -2.61 11.47 4.61
C VAL A 32 -1.84 12.76 4.37
N THR A 33 -2.53 13.88 4.12
CA THR A 33 -1.88 15.20 3.89
C THR A 33 -0.93 15.56 5.03
N TYR A 34 -1.41 15.55 6.28
CA TYR A 34 -0.59 15.91 7.46
C TYR A 34 0.59 14.94 7.65
N LYS A 35 0.41 13.65 7.32
CA LYS A 35 1.50 12.65 7.39
C LYS A 35 2.57 12.89 6.33
N ILE A 36 2.19 13.32 5.13
CA ILE A 36 3.14 13.68 4.06
C ILE A 36 3.94 14.91 4.49
N GLU A 37 3.29 15.94 5.00
CA GLU A 37 3.96 17.17 5.43
C GLU A 37 4.91 16.90 6.61
N ALA A 38 4.51 16.09 7.58
CA ALA A 38 5.38 15.65 8.66
C ALA A 38 6.60 14.87 8.14
N ALA A 39 6.43 13.99 7.15
CA ALA A 39 7.54 13.28 6.53
C ALA A 39 8.49 14.24 5.79
N ALA A 40 7.96 15.24 5.08
CA ALA A 40 8.76 16.27 4.43
C ALA A 40 9.56 17.11 5.44
N GLN A 41 8.92 17.49 6.56
CA GLN A 41 9.57 18.22 7.66
C GLN A 41 10.68 17.40 8.33
N ALA A 42 10.48 16.08 8.46
CA ALA A 42 11.48 15.15 8.99
C ALA A 42 12.67 14.90 8.03
N GLY A 43 12.66 15.49 6.82
CA GLY A 43 13.73 15.33 5.84
C GLY A 43 13.66 14.01 5.05
N MET A 44 12.50 13.35 5.04
CA MET A 44 12.30 12.14 4.22
C MET A 44 12.29 12.51 2.74
N LYS A 45 12.94 11.68 1.92
CA LYS A 45 13.04 11.93 0.47
C LYS A 45 11.79 11.47 -0.28
N LYS A 46 11.15 10.42 0.23
CA LYS A 46 9.99 9.78 -0.41
C LYS A 46 8.95 9.43 0.65
N VAL A 47 7.68 9.48 0.26
CA VAL A 47 6.57 8.97 1.05
C VAL A 47 5.68 8.08 0.18
N ILE A 48 5.49 6.84 0.63
CA ILE A 48 4.58 5.89 0.00
C ILE A 48 3.19 6.07 0.62
N ILE A 49 2.17 6.22 -0.22
CA ILE A 49 0.78 6.40 0.20
C ILE A 49 -0.16 5.44 -0.54
N PRO A 50 -1.35 5.13 0.02
CA PRO A 50 -2.35 4.37 -0.71
C PRO A 50 -2.80 5.13 -1.96
N LYS A 51 -2.88 4.45 -3.10
CA LYS A 51 -3.38 5.01 -4.37
C LYS A 51 -4.77 5.62 -4.21
N ALA A 52 -5.62 4.97 -3.41
CA ALA A 52 -6.96 5.44 -3.09
C ALA A 52 -7.01 6.81 -2.39
N ASN A 53 -5.92 7.24 -1.73
CA ASN A 53 -5.85 8.56 -1.10
C ASN A 53 -5.31 9.66 -2.02
N GLU A 54 -4.77 9.34 -3.20
CA GLU A 54 -4.06 10.30 -4.06
C GLU A 54 -4.89 11.55 -4.37
N ALA A 55 -6.19 11.39 -4.62
CA ALA A 55 -7.11 12.49 -4.90
C ALA A 55 -7.37 13.40 -3.69
N ASP A 56 -7.22 12.89 -2.47
CA ASP A 56 -7.45 13.63 -1.22
C ASP A 56 -6.19 14.40 -0.76
N VAL A 57 -5.06 14.24 -1.45
CA VAL A 57 -3.78 14.83 -1.06
C VAL A 57 -3.70 16.31 -1.43
N LEU A 58 -3.85 17.17 -0.42
CA LEU A 58 -3.79 18.63 -0.53
C LEU A 58 -2.54 19.21 0.11
N VAL A 59 -1.36 18.74 -0.31
CA VAL A 59 -0.06 19.18 0.24
C VAL A 59 0.34 20.54 -0.34
N GLU A 60 0.77 21.45 0.53
CA GLU A 60 1.25 22.78 0.11
C GLU A 60 2.49 22.71 -0.78
N LYS A 61 2.66 23.70 -1.66
CA LYS A 61 3.81 23.76 -2.58
C LYS A 61 5.17 23.69 -1.86
N ALA A 62 5.27 24.32 -0.68
CA ALA A 62 6.48 24.33 0.14
C ALA A 62 6.94 22.93 0.58
N TYR A 63 6.04 21.94 0.65
CA TYR A 63 6.35 20.55 0.98
C TYR A 63 6.45 19.66 -0.25
N ARG A 64 5.64 19.91 -1.30
CA ARG A 64 5.68 19.13 -2.55
C ARG A 64 7.06 19.11 -3.21
N GLU A 65 7.84 20.17 -3.06
CA GLU A 65 9.21 20.24 -3.62
C GLU A 65 10.25 19.50 -2.76
N LYS A 66 9.91 19.16 -1.50
CA LYS A 66 10.82 18.54 -0.54
C LYS A 66 10.72 17.02 -0.49
N ILE A 67 9.57 16.46 -0.85
CA ILE A 67 9.31 15.02 -0.76
C ILE A 67 8.62 14.48 -2.01
N GLN A 68 9.09 13.34 -2.50
CA GLN A 68 8.43 12.61 -3.58
C GLN A 68 7.28 11.77 -3.02
N ILE A 69 6.06 11.98 -3.52
CA ILE A 69 4.88 11.19 -3.16
C ILE A 69 4.74 10.03 -4.14
N ILE A 70 4.63 8.80 -3.61
CA ILE A 70 4.56 7.56 -4.39
C ILE A 70 3.26 6.83 -4.05
N PRO A 71 2.21 6.97 -4.87
CA PRO A 71 0.96 6.26 -4.65
C PRO A 71 1.08 4.80 -5.11
N VAL A 72 0.63 3.86 -4.27
CA VAL A 72 0.72 2.41 -4.54
C VAL A 72 -0.57 1.67 -4.20
N SER A 73 -0.80 0.54 -4.87
CA SER A 73 -1.98 -0.30 -4.66
C SER A 73 -1.71 -1.64 -3.98
N SER A 74 -0.47 -2.12 -4.00
CA SER A 74 -0.11 -3.45 -3.50
C SER A 74 1.14 -3.44 -2.63
N ILE A 75 1.28 -4.43 -1.75
CA ILE A 75 2.49 -4.62 -0.95
C ILE A 75 3.73 -4.86 -1.81
N ALA A 76 3.58 -5.46 -2.99
CA ALA A 76 4.69 -5.67 -3.91
C ALA A 76 5.31 -4.33 -4.36
N GLU A 77 4.46 -3.34 -4.67
CA GLU A 77 4.91 -1.97 -4.98
C GLU A 77 5.55 -1.29 -3.76
N VAL A 78 4.99 -1.46 -2.56
CA VAL A 78 5.60 -0.93 -1.32
C VAL A 78 7.04 -1.46 -1.18
N MET A 79 7.26 -2.76 -1.40
CA MET A 79 8.59 -3.38 -1.29
C MET A 79 9.54 -2.93 -2.41
N GLU A 80 9.03 -2.72 -3.63
CA GLU A 80 9.78 -2.18 -4.77
C GLU A 80 10.45 -0.83 -4.45
N HIS A 81 9.71 0.03 -3.74
CA HIS A 81 10.12 1.38 -3.37
C HIS A 81 10.84 1.51 -2.03
N SER A 82 10.70 0.54 -1.12
CA SER A 82 11.26 0.61 0.23
C SER A 82 12.49 -0.27 0.46
N LEU A 83 12.68 -1.37 -0.27
CA LEU A 83 13.83 -2.26 -0.08
C LEU A 83 15.03 -1.87 -0.95
N VAL A 84 16.23 -2.06 -0.40
CA VAL A 84 17.50 -1.80 -1.11
C VAL A 84 18.42 -3.02 -1.08
N GLY A 85 19.38 -3.05 -2.01
CA GLY A 85 20.37 -4.13 -2.12
C GLY A 85 20.05 -5.18 -3.19
N PRO A 86 21.01 -6.09 -3.46
CA PRO A 86 20.99 -6.95 -4.64
C PRO A 86 19.91 -8.03 -4.60
N ARG A 87 19.47 -8.44 -3.39
CA ARG A 87 18.47 -9.51 -3.22
C ARG A 87 17.02 -9.05 -3.33
N LYS A 88 16.74 -7.75 -3.51
CA LYS A 88 15.36 -7.24 -3.46
C LYS A 88 14.46 -7.88 -4.53
N ASN A 89 15.01 -8.09 -5.74
CA ASN A 89 14.26 -8.57 -6.89
C ASN A 89 13.65 -9.95 -6.65
N THR A 90 14.37 -10.84 -5.95
CA THR A 90 13.92 -12.21 -5.70
C THR A 90 12.62 -12.26 -4.89
N ILE A 91 12.44 -11.35 -3.93
CA ILE A 91 11.22 -11.31 -3.09
C ILE A 91 10.10 -10.59 -3.82
N ILE A 92 10.42 -9.52 -4.53
CA ILE A 92 9.43 -8.77 -5.31
C ILE A 92 8.75 -9.71 -6.32
N GLU A 93 9.52 -10.55 -7.02
CA GLU A 93 8.97 -11.55 -7.94
C GLU A 93 8.09 -12.60 -7.24
N LYS A 94 8.50 -13.09 -6.07
CA LYS A 94 7.69 -14.00 -5.24
C LYS A 94 6.38 -13.35 -4.77
N LEU A 95 6.42 -12.08 -4.36
CA LEU A 95 5.23 -11.35 -3.94
C LEU A 95 4.29 -11.13 -5.12
N LYS A 96 4.82 -10.72 -6.28
CA LYS A 96 4.04 -10.51 -7.51
C LYS A 96 3.34 -11.79 -7.97
N SER A 97 3.96 -12.96 -7.81
CA SER A 97 3.31 -14.23 -8.15
C SER A 97 2.18 -14.57 -7.18
N ILE A 98 2.40 -14.43 -5.86
CA ILE A 98 1.37 -14.72 -4.84
C ILE A 98 0.17 -13.78 -5.00
N THR A 99 0.41 -12.48 -5.19
CA THR A 99 -0.68 -11.50 -5.37
C THR A 99 -1.48 -11.73 -6.67
N LYS A 100 -0.83 -12.25 -7.71
CA LYS A 100 -1.52 -12.65 -8.96
C LYS A 100 -2.35 -13.92 -8.78
N LEU A 101 -1.87 -14.90 -8.01
CA LEU A 101 -2.67 -16.10 -7.70
C LEU A 101 -3.94 -15.77 -6.89
N SER A 102 -3.92 -14.70 -6.07
CA SER A 102 -5.11 -14.26 -5.33
C SER A 102 -6.17 -13.54 -6.18
N PHE A 103 -5.89 -13.20 -7.45
CA PHE A 103 -6.85 -12.57 -8.37
C PHE A 103 -7.86 -13.56 -8.98
N ASP A 104 -7.62 -14.87 -8.87
CA ASP A 104 -8.54 -15.93 -9.36
C ASP A 104 -9.72 -16.22 -8.42
N ILE A 105 -9.89 -15.44 -7.34
CA ILE A 105 -11.09 -15.47 -6.51
C ILE A 105 -11.97 -14.29 -6.95
N PRO A 106 -13.13 -14.51 -7.59
CA PRO A 106 -13.98 -13.43 -8.05
C PRO A 106 -14.29 -12.49 -6.88
N GLU A 107 -14.22 -11.19 -7.15
CA GLU A 107 -14.60 -10.14 -6.21
C GLU A 107 -15.95 -10.49 -5.58
N VAL A 108 -15.98 -10.66 -4.26
CA VAL A 108 -17.25 -10.65 -3.54
C VAL A 108 -17.68 -9.19 -3.47
N SER A 109 -18.35 -8.74 -4.53
CA SER A 109 -19.08 -7.48 -4.53
C SER A 109 -20.04 -7.44 -3.33
N PRO A 110 -20.13 -6.33 -2.57
CA PRO A 110 -21.09 -6.17 -1.47
C PRO A 110 -22.55 -6.46 -1.86
N ALA A 111 -22.87 -6.41 -3.17
CA ALA A 111 -24.21 -6.68 -3.68
C ALA A 111 -24.62 -8.18 -3.60
N SER A 112 -23.70 -9.13 -3.57
CA SER A 112 -24.04 -10.57 -3.57
C SER A 112 -24.42 -11.11 -2.18
N VAL A 113 -24.07 -10.39 -1.10
CA VAL A 113 -24.44 -10.78 0.27
C VAL A 113 -25.93 -10.55 0.56
N GLN A 114 -26.58 -9.59 -0.11
CA GLN A 114 -28.02 -9.33 0.08
C GLN A 114 -28.93 -10.36 -0.60
N ALA A 115 -28.46 -11.06 -1.63
CA ALA A 115 -29.27 -12.06 -2.34
C ALA A 115 -29.42 -13.38 -1.55
N ILE A 116 -28.41 -13.75 -0.75
CA ILE A 116 -28.40 -15.00 0.02
C ILE A 116 -29.37 -14.93 1.20
N ASN A 117 -29.54 -13.75 1.82
CA ASN A 117 -30.44 -13.57 2.96
C ASN A 117 -31.92 -13.47 2.59
N LEU A 118 -32.28 -13.41 1.30
CA LEU A 118 -33.69 -13.29 0.87
C LEU A 118 -34.33 -14.64 0.48
N PHE A 119 -33.53 -15.69 0.23
CA PHE A 119 -34.03 -17.02 -0.14
C PHE A 119 -34.06 -18.03 1.02
N GLY A 120 -33.59 -17.64 2.22
CA GLY A 120 -33.52 -18.50 3.41
C GLY A 120 -34.74 -18.47 4.34
N CYS A 121 -35.82 -17.76 3.99
CA CYS A 121 -37.04 -17.68 4.80
C CYS A 121 -38.30 -17.86 3.94
N ARG A 122 -38.55 -19.09 3.47
CA ARG A 122 -39.91 -19.55 3.20
C ARG A 122 -40.03 -20.98 3.70
N ASN A 123 -40.82 -21.13 4.76
CA ASN A 123 -41.39 -22.39 5.25
C ASN A 123 -42.13 -23.12 4.13
#